data_AF-A0A5M8SU01-F1
#
_entry.id   AF-A0A5M8SU01-F1
#
_cell.length_a   1.000
_cell.length_b   1.000
_cell.length_c   1.000
_cell.angle_alpha   90.00
_cell.angle_beta   90.00
_cell.angle_gamma   90.00
#
_symmetry.space_group_name_H-M   'P 1'
#
loop_
_entity.id
_entity.type
_entity.pdbx_description
1 polymer ?
#
loop_
_entity_poly.entity_id
_entity_poly.type
_entity_poly.pdbx_seq_one_letter_code
_entity_poly.pdbx_strand_id
1 'polypeptide(L)' 'MSIEGSTFCDVCGGAISRDDLTAVKMEREGHMVLFHFHNRHEADCLGQKLMELDEKYANAAQGASESMAA' A
#
# COMPACT_ATOMS: atom_id res chain seq x y z
N MET A 1 8.00 11.11 15.68
CA MET A 1 9.41 11.54 15.77
C MET A 1 10.09 11.09 14.49
N SER A 2 10.37 12.02 13.58
CA SER A 2 11.10 11.73 12.34
C SER A 2 12.58 11.90 12.64
N ILE A 3 13.34 10.82 12.57
CA ILE A 3 14.81 10.89 12.56
C ILE A 3 15.17 11.36 11.15
N GLU A 4 15.70 12.58 11.03
CA GLU A 4 16.05 13.17 9.73
C GLU A 4 16.93 12.20 8.93
N GLY A 5 16.42 11.75 7.78
CA GLY A 5 17.15 10.91 6.84
C GLY A 5 16.67 9.46 6.70
N SER A 6 15.81 8.96 7.60
CA SER A 6 15.33 7.57 7.55
C SER A 6 13.85 7.50 7.18
N THR A 7 13.54 6.80 6.08
CA THR A 7 12.17 6.44 5.70
C THR A 7 11.83 5.07 6.26
N PHE A 8 10.60 4.88 6.73
CA PHE A 8 10.14 3.63 7.34
C PHE A 8 9.00 3.03 6.53
N CYS A 9 8.92 1.71 6.53
CA CYS A 9 7.86 1.01 5.84
C CYS A 9 6.54 1.12 6.60
N ASP A 10 5.48 1.54 5.91
CA ASP A 10 4.14 1.67 6.48
C ASP A 10 3.47 0.31 6.79
N VAL A 11 4.07 -0.81 6.36
CA VAL A 11 3.57 -2.17 6.64
C VAL A 11 4.26 -2.77 7.85
N CYS A 12 5.58 -2.87 7.84
CA CYS A 12 6.33 -3.57 8.90
C CYS A 12 6.99 -2.63 9.92
N GLY A 13 6.98 -1.31 9.70
CA GLY A 13 7.67 -0.33 10.55
C GLY A 13 9.20 -0.35 10.46
N GLY A 14 9.76 -1.21 9.61
CA GLY A 14 11.20 -1.33 9.38
C GLY A 14 11.80 -0.11 8.67
N ALA A 15 13.07 0.19 8.95
CA ALA A 15 13.80 1.24 8.24
C ALA A 15 14.11 0.78 6.81
N ILE A 16 13.82 1.64 5.83
CA ILE A 16 14.02 1.37 4.41
C ILE A 16 15.34 2.01 3.94
N SER A 17 16.18 1.24 3.25
CA SER A 17 17.33 1.81 2.56
C SER A 17 16.85 2.58 1.32
N ARG A 18 17.59 3.61 0.89
CA ARG A 18 17.21 4.37 -0.31
C ARG A 18 17.03 3.50 -1.57
N ASP A 19 17.83 2.45 -1.71
CA ASP A 19 17.79 1.55 -2.86
C ASP A 19 16.63 0.53 -2.80
N ASP A 20 15.97 0.44 -1.65
CA ASP A 20 14.84 -0.44 -1.37
C ASP A 20 13.51 0.35 -1.20
N LEU A 21 13.58 1.68 -1.34
CA LEU A 21 12.45 2.56 -1.15
C LEU A 21 11.56 2.61 -2.39
N THR A 22 10.31 2.19 -2.22
CA THR A 22 9.23 2.54 -3.15
C THR A 22 8.20 3.43 -2.45
N ALA A 23 7.87 4.56 -3.08
CA ALA A 23 6.85 5.47 -2.60
C ALA A 23 5.59 5.40 -3.49
N VAL A 24 4.43 5.24 -2.86
CA VAL A 24 3.12 5.14 -3.55
C VAL A 24 2.18 6.18 -2.99
N LYS A 25 1.51 6.93 -3.86
CA LYS A 25 0.43 7.84 -3.46
C LYS A 25 -0.90 7.11 -3.53
N MET A 26 -1.64 7.11 -2.43
CA MET A 26 -2.95 6.47 -2.35
C MET A 26 -3.96 7.43 -1.72
N GLU A 27 -5.21 7.35 -2.18
CA GLU A 27 -6.29 8.07 -1.52
C GLU A 27 -6.71 7.33 -0.24
N ARG A 28 -6.75 8.05 0.87
CA ARG A 28 -7.26 7.57 2.16
C ARG A 28 -8.20 8.64 2.72
N GLU A 29 -9.44 8.26 2.98
CA GLU A 29 -10.46 9.16 3.56
C GLU A 29 -10.67 10.44 2.72
N GLY A 30 -10.61 10.32 1.39
CA GLY A 30 -10.76 11.45 0.46
C GLY A 30 -9.49 12.30 0.27
N HIS A 31 -8.40 11.97 0.94
CA HIS A 31 -7.15 12.72 0.90
C HIS A 31 -6.02 11.89 0.26
N MET A 32 -5.17 12.52 -0.55
CA MET A 32 -3.99 11.87 -1.11
C MET A 32 -2.87 11.78 -0.06
N VAL A 33 -2.49 10.56 0.30
CA VAL A 33 -1.44 10.26 1.28
C VAL A 33 -0.28 9.53 0.60
N LEU A 34 0.96 9.83 0.99
CA LEU A 34 2.15 9.16 0.51
C LEU A 34 2.54 8.03 1.49
N PHE A 35 2.67 6.82 0.96
CA PHE A 35 3.11 5.63 1.68
C PHE A 35 4.46 5.15 1.15
N HIS A 36 5.24 4.52 2.01
CA HIS A 36 6.57 4.00 1.73
C HIS A 36 6.63 2.51 2.05
N PHE A 37 7.20 1.75 1.12
CA PHE A 37 7.28 0.30 1.20
C PHE A 37 8.69 -0.18 0.85
N HIS A 38 9.05 -1.32 1.42
CA HIS A 38 10.16 -2.13 0.93
C HIS A 38 9.80 -2.76 -0.41
N ASN A 39 10.69 -2.67 -1.40
CA ASN A 39 10.53 -3.22 -2.74
C ASN A 39 11.28 -4.55 -2.96
N ARG A 40 12.30 -4.80 -2.15
CA ARG A 40 13.28 -5.90 -2.28
C ARG A 40 13.59 -6.57 -0.94
N HIS A 41 12.83 -6.26 0.11
CA HIS A 41 12.99 -6.90 1.41
C HIS A 41 12.33 -8.29 1.44
N GLU A 42 12.75 -9.13 2.39
CA GLU A 42 12.40 -10.55 2.52
C GLU A 42 10.89 -10.85 2.55
N ALA A 43 10.06 -9.82 2.79
CA ALA A 43 8.61 -9.93 2.86
C ALA A 43 7.85 -9.22 1.73
N ASP A 44 8.52 -8.52 0.80
CA ASP A 44 7.90 -7.70 -0.28
C ASP A 44 6.63 -6.96 0.18
N CYS A 45 6.82 -6.01 1.10
CA CYS A 45 5.71 -5.27 1.71
C CYS A 45 4.87 -4.51 0.67
N LEU A 46 5.50 -4.08 -0.44
CA LEU A 46 4.78 -3.50 -1.56
C LEU A 46 3.88 -4.53 -2.24
N GLY A 47 4.41 -5.71 -2.56
CA GLY A 47 3.65 -6.81 -3.15
C GLY A 47 2.43 -7.20 -2.32
N GLN A 48 2.58 -7.31 -1.00
CA GLN A 48 1.46 -7.56 -0.08
C GLN A 48 0.38 -6.49 -0.18
N LYS A 49 0.79 -5.20 -0.20
CA LYS A 49 -0.18 -4.10 -0.29
C LYS A 49 -0.90 -4.06 -1.63
N LEU A 50 -0.20 -4.36 -2.72
CA LEU A 50 -0.81 -4.45 -4.04
C LEU A 50 -1.82 -5.60 -4.12
N MET A 51 -1.51 -6.75 -3.52
CA MET A 51 -2.43 -7.89 -3.44
C MET A 51 -3.69 -7.55 -2.62
N GLU A 52 -3.52 -6.92 -1.46
CA GLU A 52 -4.66 -6.45 -0.63
C GLU A 52 -5.57 -5.48 -1.41
N LEU A 53 -4.99 -4.56 -2.19
CA LEU A 53 -5.74 -3.63 -3.02
C LEU A 53 -6.47 -4.37 -4.15
N ASP A 54 -5.80 -5.29 -4.84
CA ASP A 54 -6.40 -6.08 -5.91
C ASP A 54 -7.60 -6.88 -5.40
N GLU A 55 -7.45 -7.56 -4.26
CA GLU A 55 -8.56 -8.25 -3.60
C GLU A 55 -9.71 -7.29 -3.23
N LYS A 56 -9.40 -6.13 -2.65
CA LYS A 56 -10.42 -5.14 -2.27
C LYS A 56 -11.21 -4.64 -3.48
N TYR A 57 -10.56 -4.35 -4.59
CA TYR A 57 -11.20 -3.82 -5.79
C TYR A 57 -11.89 -4.92 -6.62
N ALA A 58 -11.33 -6.13 -6.67
CA ALA A 58 -11.99 -7.29 -7.28
C ALA A 58 -13.32 -7.61 -6.58
N ASN A 59 -13.33 -7.60 -5.24
CA ASN A 59 -14.56 -7.81 -4.46
C ASN A 59 -15.57 -6.66 -4.60
N ALA A 60 -15.11 -5.40 -4.67
CA ALA A 60 -15.98 -4.26 -4.91
C ALA A 60 -16.65 -4.31 -6.30
N ALA A 61 -15.93 -4.78 -7.33
CA ALA A 61 -16.48 -4.98 -8.67
C ALA A 61 -17.53 -6.11 -8.70
N GLN A 62 -17.35 -7.17 -7.92
CA GLN A 62 -18.32 -8.27 -7.81
C GLN A 62 -19.61 -7.84 -7.11
N GLY A 63 -19.53 -7.12 -5.97
CA GLY A 63 -20.71 -6.61 -5.27
C GLY A 63 -21.51 -5.55 -6.05
N ALA A 64 -20.86 -4.81 -6.95
CA ALA A 64 -21.54 -3.89 -7.86
C ALA A 64 -22.34 -4.62 -8.95
N SER A 65 -21.93 -5.83 -9.34
CA SER A 65 -22.64 -6.62 -10.35
C SER A 65 -23.92 -7.27 -9.82
N GLU A 66 -23.96 -7.67 -8.55
CA GLU A 66 -25.13 -8.30 -7.93
C GLU A 66 -26.23 -7.29 -7.55
N SER A 67 -25.86 -6.04 -7.23
CA SER A 67 -26.82 -4.99 -6.88
C SER A 67 -27.55 -4.34 -8.08
N MET A 68 -27.12 -4.61 -9.31
CA MET A 68 -27.83 -4.20 -10.53
C MET A 68 -28.74 -5.29 -11.12
N ALA A 69 -28.77 -6.49 -10.52
CA ALA A 69 -29.57 -7.63 -10.99
C ALA A 69 -30.84 -7.89 -10.14
N ALA A 70 -31.17 -7.01 -9.18
CA ALA A 70 -32.32 -7.12 -8.29
C ALA A 70 -33.40 -6.07 -8.58
#